data_AF-A0A9P5PRY3-F1
#
_entry.id   AF-A0A9P5PRY3-F1
#
_cell.length_a   1.000
_cell.length_b   1.000
_cell.length_c   1.000
_cell.angle_alpha   90.00
_cell.angle_beta   90.00
_cell.angle_gamma   90.00
#
_symmetry.space_group_name_H-M   'P 1'
#
loop_
_entity.id
_entity.type
_entity.pdbx_description
1 polymer ?
#
loop_
_entity_poly.entity_id
_entity_poly.type
_entity_poly.pdbx_seq_one_letter_code
_entity_poly.pdbx_strand_id
1 'polypeptide(L)'
;SFALWFPKSYAEFCKRNSQLKEKEPTFDGNIKGSIYSCCTANCTNTWTYIHRNGRNAARACCAINAGGPFDPKKGGQLIIWDLKLVIDFPAGSTILLPSALFRHSNIPTQPGDKRVSFTQYTAGGIHRWLE
;
A
#
# COMPACT_ATOMS: atom_id res chain seq x y z
N SER A 1 2.68 -4.66 11.93
CA SER A 1 1.90 -5.64 11.13
C SER A 1 2.77 -6.39 10.13
N PHE A 2 3.53 -5.73 9.24
CA PHE A 2 4.29 -6.42 8.19
C PHE A 2 5.33 -7.42 8.72
N ALA A 3 6.10 -7.05 9.75
CA ALA A 3 7.08 -7.94 10.38
C ALA A 3 6.48 -9.26 10.91
N LEU A 4 5.23 -9.21 11.38
CA LEU A 4 4.53 -10.37 11.93
C LEU A 4 4.10 -11.35 10.83
N TRP A 5 3.48 -10.83 9.76
CA TRP A 5 2.87 -11.66 8.70
C TRP A 5 3.86 -12.05 7.59
N PHE A 6 4.90 -11.25 7.36
CA PHE A 6 5.89 -11.44 6.29
C PHE A 6 7.33 -11.26 6.81
N PRO A 7 7.80 -12.04 7.80
CA PRO A 7 9.08 -11.80 8.48
C PRO A 7 10.29 -11.87 7.54
N LYS A 8 10.28 -12.77 6.56
CA LYS A 8 11.36 -12.89 5.56
C LYS A 8 11.45 -11.66 4.66
N SER A 9 10.31 -11.23 4.11
CA SER A 9 10.24 -10.00 3.32
C SER A 9 10.60 -8.78 4.17
N TYR A 10 10.20 -8.74 5.44
CA TYR A 10 10.54 -7.65 6.36
C TYR A 10 12.06 -7.53 6.53
N ALA A 11 12.74 -8.63 6.83
CA ALA A 11 14.19 -8.66 6.97
C ALA A 11 14.91 -8.23 5.68
N GLU A 12 14.41 -8.67 4.52
CA GLU A 12 14.92 -8.23 3.22
C GLU A 12 14.78 -6.71 3.04
N PHE A 13 13.62 -6.13 3.38
CA PHE A 13 13.38 -4.70 3.24
C PHE A 13 14.23 -3.87 4.19
N CYS A 14 14.43 -4.34 5.43
CA CYS A 14 15.39 -3.73 6.35
C CYS A 14 16.80 -3.71 5.75
N LYS A 15 17.27 -4.85 5.22
CA LYS A 15 18.57 -4.93 4.54
C LYS A 15 18.66 -3.96 3.36
N ARG A 16 17.65 -3.93 2.49
CA ARG A 16 17.62 -3.05 1.31
C ARG A 16 17.61 -1.57 1.72
N ASN A 17 16.88 -1.19 2.78
CA ASN A 17 16.91 0.19 3.30
C ASN A 17 18.27 0.57 3.87
N SER A 18 18.98 -0.34 4.55
CA SER A 18 20.37 -0.10 4.98
C SER A 18 21.30 0.14 3.79
N GLN A 19 21.21 -0.69 2.75
CA GLN A 19 21.99 -0.50 1.51
C GLN A 19 21.62 0.81 0.79
N LEU A 20 20.35 1.20 0.83
CA LEU A 20 19.89 2.48 0.28
C LEU A 20 20.48 3.66 1.05
N LYS A 21 20.54 3.60 2.39
CA LYS A 21 21.19 4.63 3.20
C LYS A 21 22.68 4.74 2.93
N GLU A 22 23.36 3.61 2.71
CA GLU A 22 24.78 3.57 2.38
C GLU A 22 25.07 4.20 1.02
N LYS A 23 24.28 3.88 -0.02
CA LYS A 23 24.45 4.44 -1.37
C LYS A 23 23.92 5.88 -1.51
N GLU A 24 22.87 6.23 -0.76
CA GLU A 24 22.25 7.56 -0.76
C GLU A 24 22.17 8.08 0.69
N PRO A 25 23.23 8.72 1.21
CA PRO A 25 23.28 9.17 2.59
C PRO A 25 22.19 10.17 2.98
N THR A 26 21.55 10.84 2.01
CA THR A 26 20.42 11.76 2.28
C THR A 26 19.08 11.04 2.47
N PHE A 27 19.00 9.74 2.17
CA PHE A 27 17.79 8.97 2.40
C PHE A 27 17.57 8.75 3.90
N ASP A 28 16.56 9.37 4.50
CA ASP A 28 16.24 9.19 5.93
C ASP A 28 15.07 8.24 6.20
N GLY A 29 14.64 7.50 5.17
CA GLY A 29 13.45 6.67 5.23
C GLY A 29 12.17 7.44 4.88
N ASN A 30 11.05 6.73 5.02
CA ASN A 30 9.71 7.29 4.87
C ASN A 30 9.22 7.83 6.24
N ILE A 31 8.10 7.35 6.75
CA ILE A 31 7.65 7.64 8.12
C ILE A 31 8.53 6.86 9.11
N LYS A 32 8.87 7.49 10.25
CA LYS A 32 9.61 6.84 11.33
C LYS A 32 8.99 5.49 11.70
N GLY A 33 9.80 4.42 11.61
CA GLY A 33 9.36 3.05 11.88
C GLY A 33 8.72 2.32 10.68
N SER A 34 8.60 2.97 9.53
CA SER A 34 8.19 2.33 8.29
C SER A 34 9.36 1.61 7.61
N ILE A 35 9.09 0.41 7.07
CA ILE A 35 10.04 -0.30 6.20
C ILE A 35 9.92 0.08 4.73
N TYR A 36 8.89 0.85 4.37
CA TYR A 36 8.66 1.26 3.00
C TYR A 36 9.49 2.50 2.67
N SER A 37 9.94 2.62 1.42
CA SER A 37 10.72 3.78 0.99
C SER A 37 9.83 4.95 0.55
N CYS A 38 8.53 4.72 0.32
CA CYS A 38 7.60 5.72 -0.18
C CYS A 38 6.21 5.61 0.49
N CYS A 39 5.47 6.72 0.47
CA CYS A 39 4.03 6.73 0.76
C CYS A 39 3.26 7.68 -0.14
N THR A 40 1.94 7.50 -0.17
CA THR A 40 1.00 8.41 -0.85
C THR A 40 -0.25 8.58 0.01
N ALA A 41 -0.62 9.84 0.25
CA ALA A 41 -1.91 10.20 0.84
C ALA A 41 -2.89 10.54 -0.30
N ASN A 42 -3.96 9.76 -0.41
CA ASN A 42 -5.04 10.02 -1.36
C ASN A 42 -6.19 10.71 -0.63
N CYS A 43 -6.41 11.97 -0.98
CA CYS A 43 -7.44 12.82 -0.38
C CYS A 43 -8.68 12.91 -1.29
N THR A 44 -9.72 13.60 -0.81
CA THR A 44 -10.91 14.01 -1.61
C THR A 44 -11.64 12.85 -2.32
N ASN A 45 -12.28 11.95 -1.58
CA ASN A 45 -13.12 10.87 -2.14
C ASN A 45 -12.39 9.97 -3.13
N THR A 46 -11.32 9.36 -2.62
CA THR A 46 -10.44 8.51 -3.40
C THR A 46 -11.09 7.18 -3.79
N TRP A 47 -11.18 6.96 -5.09
CA TRP A 47 -11.51 5.69 -5.71
C TRP A 47 -10.60 5.44 -6.92
N THR A 48 -10.52 4.19 -7.35
CA THR A 48 -9.61 3.78 -8.41
C THR A 48 -10.31 2.87 -9.41
N TYR A 49 -9.99 3.03 -10.69
CA TYR A 49 -10.31 2.02 -11.69
C TYR A 49 -9.41 0.78 -11.49
N ILE A 50 -9.81 -0.37 -12.05
CA ILE A 50 -9.02 -1.61 -11.97
C ILE A 50 -7.60 -1.39 -12.49
N HIS A 51 -6.61 -1.69 -11.65
CA HIS A 51 -5.20 -1.52 -11.99
C HIS A 51 -4.29 -2.50 -11.23
N ARG A 52 -3.00 -2.49 -11.59
CA ARG A 52 -1.91 -3.08 -10.82
C ARG A 52 -0.87 -2.00 -10.57
N ASN A 53 -0.21 -2.07 -9.42
CA ASN A 53 0.96 -1.25 -9.15
C ASN A 53 2.23 -1.97 -9.62
N GLY A 54 2.31 -2.25 -10.92
CA GLY A 54 3.38 -3.08 -11.51
C GLY A 54 4.79 -2.50 -11.36
N ARG A 55 4.93 -1.24 -10.92
CA ARG A 55 6.22 -0.61 -10.60
C ARG A 55 6.68 -0.84 -9.16
N ASN A 56 5.83 -1.38 -8.28
CA ASN A 56 6.21 -1.70 -6.91
C ASN A 56 7.02 -2.99 -6.86
N ALA A 57 7.86 -3.12 -5.84
CA ALA A 57 8.60 -4.36 -5.62
C ALA A 57 7.59 -5.50 -5.41
N ALA A 58 7.70 -6.59 -6.18
CA ALA A 58 6.73 -7.69 -6.15
C ALA A 58 6.61 -8.35 -4.77
N ARG A 59 7.72 -8.39 -4.02
CA ARG A 59 7.77 -8.90 -2.64
C ARG A 59 7.23 -7.91 -1.60
N ALA A 60 6.97 -6.65 -1.98
CA ALA A 60 6.30 -5.68 -1.13
C ALA A 60 4.79 -5.95 -1.14
N CYS A 61 4.24 -6.49 -0.06
CA CYS A 61 2.83 -6.23 0.23
C CYS A 61 2.71 -4.74 0.61
N CYS A 62 2.05 -3.93 -0.19
CA CYS A 62 1.82 -2.52 0.14
C CYS A 62 0.86 -2.42 1.32
N ALA A 63 1.15 -1.53 2.27
CA ALA A 63 0.23 -1.25 3.37
C ALA A 63 -0.74 -0.15 2.95
N ILE A 64 -2.02 -0.49 2.79
CA ILE A 64 -3.08 0.46 2.45
C ILE A 64 -3.94 0.65 3.68
N ASN A 65 -4.10 1.90 4.11
CA ASN A 65 -4.97 2.29 5.20
C ASN A 65 -6.18 3.04 4.63
N ALA A 66 -7.39 2.67 5.03
CA ALA A 66 -8.60 3.44 4.74
C ALA A 66 -8.93 4.40 5.89
N GLY A 67 -9.48 5.56 5.55
CA GLY A 67 -9.93 6.53 6.54
C GLY A 67 -11.06 7.43 6.02
N GLY A 68 -11.51 8.32 6.89
CA GLY A 68 -12.61 9.24 6.64
C GLY A 68 -13.99 8.65 6.95
N PRO A 69 -15.04 9.49 7.07
CA PRO A 69 -16.40 9.04 7.34
C PRO A 69 -17.08 8.52 6.07
N PHE A 70 -17.31 7.20 6.00
CA PHE A 70 -18.10 6.56 4.95
C PHE A 70 -18.70 5.24 5.47
N ASP A 71 -19.75 4.75 4.81
CA ASP A 71 -20.33 3.43 5.10
C ASP A 71 -19.69 2.36 4.19
N PRO A 72 -18.81 1.48 4.72
CA PRO A 72 -18.11 0.47 3.91
C PRO A 72 -19.04 -0.59 3.31
N LYS A 73 -20.29 -0.70 3.76
CA LYS A 73 -21.28 -1.62 3.20
C LYS A 73 -22.01 -1.03 1.99
N LYS A 74 -21.97 0.29 1.83
CA LYS A 74 -22.66 1.01 0.75
C LYS A 74 -21.73 1.57 -0.32
N GLY A 75 -20.42 1.57 -0.07
CA GLY A 75 -19.41 2.01 -1.04
C GLY A 75 -18.01 1.96 -0.45
N GLY A 76 -17.00 2.27 -1.27
CA GLY A 76 -15.61 2.30 -0.82
C GLY A 76 -14.97 0.92 -0.60
N GLN A 77 -15.65 -0.18 -0.92
CA GLN A 77 -15.09 -1.54 -0.85
C GLN A 77 -13.82 -1.68 -1.68
N LEU A 78 -12.92 -2.54 -1.21
CA LEU A 78 -11.74 -2.98 -1.94
C LEU A 78 -12.09 -4.24 -2.74
N ILE A 79 -11.75 -4.26 -4.03
CA ILE A 79 -11.94 -5.41 -4.90
C ILE A 79 -10.56 -5.97 -5.26
N ILE A 80 -10.38 -7.28 -5.08
CA ILE A 80 -9.22 -8.03 -5.57
C ILE A 80 -9.71 -8.97 -6.67
N TRP A 81 -9.63 -8.48 -7.90
CA TRP A 81 -10.28 -9.09 -9.07
C TRP A 81 -9.78 -10.50 -9.38
N ASP A 82 -8.46 -10.70 -9.30
CA ASP A 82 -7.83 -11.98 -9.60
C ASP A 82 -8.26 -13.08 -8.61
N LEU A 83 -8.69 -12.70 -7.40
CA LEU A 83 -9.18 -13.61 -6.37
C LEU A 83 -10.70 -13.67 -6.30
N LYS A 84 -11.42 -12.90 -7.12
CA LYS A 84 -12.88 -12.73 -7.06
C LYS A 84 -13.38 -12.32 -5.66
N LEU A 85 -12.61 -11.47 -4.96
CA LEU A 85 -12.93 -11.01 -3.62
C LEU A 85 -13.43 -9.56 -3.63
N VAL A 86 -14.52 -9.31 -2.91
CA VAL A 86 -15.00 -7.99 -2.53
C VAL A 86 -14.92 -7.89 -1.02
N ILE A 87 -14.23 -6.87 -0.53
CA ILE A 87 -13.92 -6.69 0.88
C ILE A 87 -14.52 -5.36 1.33
N ASP A 88 -15.47 -5.43 2.27
CA ASP A 88 -15.87 -4.26 3.04
C ASP A 88 -14.63 -3.76 3.80
N PHE A 89 -14.14 -2.58 3.44
CA PHE A 89 -12.86 -2.07 3.90
C PHE A 89 -13.07 -0.78 4.72
N PRO A 90 -13.42 -0.90 6.02
CA PRO A 90 -13.82 0.23 6.85
C PRO A 90 -12.68 1.22 7.11
N ALA A 91 -13.06 2.46 7.40
CA ALA A 91 -12.15 3.46 7.97
C ALA A 91 -11.44 2.91 9.22
N GLY A 92 -10.14 3.17 9.34
CA GLY A 92 -9.28 2.63 10.38
C GLY A 92 -8.69 1.25 10.08
N SER A 93 -9.10 0.60 8.99
CA SER A 93 -8.54 -0.69 8.59
C SER A 93 -7.25 -0.55 7.79
N THR A 94 -6.36 -1.53 7.94
CA THR A 94 -5.17 -1.71 7.11
C THR A 94 -5.21 -3.06 6.40
N ILE A 95 -4.85 -3.08 5.12
CA ILE A 95 -4.55 -4.32 4.39
C ILE A 95 -3.10 -4.31 3.90
N LEU A 96 -2.46 -5.47 3.97
CA LEU A 96 -1.18 -5.73 3.31
C LEU A 96 -1.47 -6.40 1.96
N LEU A 97 -1.42 -5.64 0.87
CA LEU A 97 -1.83 -6.09 -0.46
C LEU A 97 -0.61 -6.29 -1.37
N PRO A 98 -0.43 -7.47 -2.01
CA PRO A 98 0.56 -7.69 -3.08
C PRO A 98 0.15 -6.93 -4.36
N SER A 99 0.19 -5.59 -4.30
CA SER A 99 -0.44 -4.71 -5.28
C SER A 99 0.19 -4.74 -6.67
N ALA A 100 1.43 -5.24 -6.77
CA ALA A 100 2.10 -5.50 -8.05
C ALA A 100 1.60 -6.79 -8.72
N LEU A 101 1.11 -7.77 -7.94
CA LEU A 101 0.68 -9.08 -8.43
C LEU A 101 -0.81 -9.07 -8.80
N PHE A 102 -1.65 -8.56 -7.91
CA PHE A 102 -3.10 -8.65 -8.06
C PHE A 102 -3.72 -7.39 -8.65
N ARG A 103 -4.61 -7.57 -9.63
CA ARG A 103 -5.51 -6.51 -10.10
C ARG A 103 -6.44 -6.13 -8.97
N HIS A 104 -6.48 -4.84 -8.65
CA HIS A 104 -7.30 -4.31 -7.57
C HIS A 104 -7.89 -2.95 -7.93
N SER A 105 -8.94 -2.59 -7.20
CA SER A 105 -9.58 -1.28 -7.25
C SER A 105 -10.32 -1.03 -5.95
N ASN A 106 -10.74 0.20 -5.73
CA ASN A 106 -11.77 0.49 -4.74
C ASN A 106 -12.87 1.31 -5.39
N ILE A 107 -14.12 1.01 -5.03
CA ILE A 107 -15.27 1.65 -5.67
C ILE A 107 -15.57 3.02 -5.05
N PRO A 108 -16.30 3.91 -5.77
CA PRO A 108 -16.79 5.15 -5.20
C PRO A 108 -17.60 4.94 -3.91
N THR A 109 -17.56 5.92 -3.02
CA THR A 109 -18.47 5.98 -1.86
C THR A 109 -19.81 6.62 -2.24
N GLN A 110 -20.76 6.63 -1.31
CA GLN A 110 -22.05 7.29 -1.54
C GLN A 110 -21.90 8.82 -1.61
N PRO A 111 -22.85 9.53 -2.24
CA PRO A 111 -22.90 10.98 -2.17
C PRO A 111 -22.89 11.46 -0.71
N GLY A 112 -22.01 12.42 -0.39
CA GLY A 112 -21.84 12.96 0.96
C GLY A 112 -20.80 12.25 1.82
N ASP A 113 -20.43 11.01 1.50
CA ASP A 113 -19.34 10.30 2.18
C ASP A 113 -17.98 10.94 1.87
N LYS A 114 -17.02 10.73 2.77
CA LYS A 114 -15.63 11.14 2.64
C LYS A 114 -14.68 9.97 2.88
N ARG A 115 -14.16 9.38 1.80
CA ARG A 115 -13.10 8.36 1.88
C ARG A 115 -11.74 8.93 1.51
N VAL A 116 -10.77 8.68 2.38
CA VAL A 116 -9.34 8.94 2.15
C VAL A 116 -8.55 7.65 2.31
N SER A 117 -7.33 7.62 1.81
CA SER A 117 -6.43 6.49 2.06
C SER A 117 -4.99 6.91 2.20
N PHE A 118 -4.24 6.14 2.99
CA PHE A 118 -2.80 6.31 3.13
C PHE A 118 -2.10 5.01 2.75
N THR A 119 -1.27 5.05 1.72
CA THR A 119 -0.60 3.87 1.16
C THR A 119 0.90 3.98 1.36
N GLN A 120 1.54 2.91 1.81
CA GLN A 120 2.99 2.78 1.92
C GLN A 120 3.48 1.64 1.04
N TYR A 121 4.56 1.89 0.30
CA TYR A 121 5.09 0.97 -0.71
C TYR A 121 6.57 1.24 -0.99
N THR A 122 7.23 0.31 -1.65
CA THR A 122 8.57 0.50 -2.20
C THR A 122 8.55 0.23 -3.68
N ALA A 123 9.05 1.20 -4.47
CA ALA A 123 9.21 1.03 -5.91
C ALA A 123 10.23 -0.08 -6.20
N GLY A 124 9.93 -1.01 -7.10
CA GLY A 124 10.84 -2.10 -7.48
C GLY A 124 12.11 -1.59 -8.16
N GLY A 125 12.06 -0.41 -8.77
CA GLY A 125 13.24 0.26 -9.33
C GLY A 125 14.31 0.56 -8.28
N ILE A 126 13.92 0.87 -7.04
CA ILE A 126 14.86 1.09 -5.93
C ILE A 126 15.65 -0.19 -5.67
N HIS A 127 14.95 -1.34 -5.56
CA HIS A 127 15.62 -2.61 -5.30
C HIS A 127 16.56 -3.01 -6.44
N ARG A 128 16.16 -2.81 -7.70
CA ARG A 128 17.01 -3.10 -8.87
C ARG A 128 18.27 -2.23 -8.94
N TRP A 129 18.21 -0.99 -8.46
CA TRP A 129 19.37 -0.10 -8.41
C TRP A 129 20.36 -0.47 -7.28
N LEU A 130 19.89 -1.18 -6.26
CA LEU A 130 20.74 -1.66 -5.15
C LEU A 130 21.49 -2.96 -5.47
N GLU A 131 21.00 -3.75 -6.43
CA GLU A 131 21.69 -4.93 -6.98
C GLU A 131 22.94 -4.54 -7.77
#